data_AF-A0A2W6UN49-F1
#
_entry.id   AF-A0A2W6UN49-F1
#
_cell.length_a   1.000
_cell.length_b   1.000
_cell.length_c   1.000
_cell.angle_alpha   90.00
_cell.angle_beta   90.00
_cell.angle_gamma   90.00
#
_symmetry.space_group_name_H-M   'P 1'
#
loop_
_entity.id
_entity.type
_entity.pdbx_description
1 polymer ?
#
loop_
_entity_poly.entity_id
_entity_poly.type
_entity_poly.pdbx_seq_one_letter_code
_entity_poly.pdbx_strand_id
1 'polypeptide(L)'
;FIAKLNAVRYAFLELGIDNGIIVARTDSLGAGLTQKLAVSHAPGDLGDRYNAFLDVEEVTASTLGDGDVVIRREGKLLRPKRLASNLYQFRAGTGEERVVLDCITALQNGADLLWIETEKPHIEQIAGMVDEIRKAVPNAKLVYNNSPSFNWTLNFRQQAYDLLAAQGEDVSAYDRADLMNVAYDDTALARLADEKIRTFQRDGAARAGIFHHLITLPTYHTAALSTDDLAKGYFGDEGMLAYVRGVQRREIREGIATVKHQNMAGSDIGDNHKEYFAGDAALKAGGNNNTMNQFG
;
A
#
# COMPACT_ATOMS: atom_id res chain seq x y z
N PHE A 1 -11.02 -2.81 17.41
CA PHE A 1 -10.88 -2.01 16.17
C PHE A 1 -12.08 -1.10 15.96
N ILE A 2 -13.32 -1.61 16.00
CA ILE A 2 -14.57 -0.83 15.86
C ILE A 2 -14.60 0.47 16.68
N ALA A 3 -14.21 0.43 17.97
CA ALA A 3 -14.15 1.64 18.79
C ALA A 3 -13.24 2.75 18.23
N LYS A 4 -12.16 2.40 17.50
CA LYS A 4 -11.30 3.36 16.81
C LYS A 4 -11.99 3.97 15.58
N LEU A 5 -12.76 3.18 14.83
CA LEU A 5 -13.58 3.69 13.72
C LEU A 5 -14.59 4.73 14.25
N ASN A 6 -15.28 4.40 15.34
CA ASN A 6 -16.22 5.30 15.98
C ASN A 6 -15.54 6.58 16.48
N ALA A 7 -14.35 6.48 17.09
CA ALA A 7 -13.60 7.64 17.55
C ALA A 7 -13.24 8.60 16.40
N VAL A 8 -12.80 8.07 15.25
CA VAL A 8 -12.53 8.88 14.05
C VAL A 8 -13.81 9.51 13.52
N ARG A 9 -14.94 8.77 13.50
CA ARG A 9 -16.23 9.32 13.08
C ARG A 9 -16.69 10.46 13.99
N TYR A 10 -16.54 10.33 15.32
CA TYR A 10 -16.86 11.41 16.25
C TYR A 10 -16.01 12.65 16.01
N ALA A 11 -14.71 12.49 15.72
CA ALA A 11 -13.85 13.62 15.40
C ALA A 11 -14.31 14.37 14.13
N PHE A 12 -14.75 13.66 13.09
CA PHE A 12 -15.32 14.30 11.90
C PHE A 12 -16.61 15.07 12.22
N LEU A 13 -17.51 14.47 12.99
CA LEU A 13 -18.79 15.10 13.36
C LEU A 13 -18.58 16.33 14.24
N GLU A 14 -17.63 16.30 15.18
CA GLU A 14 -17.28 17.43 16.04
C GLU A 14 -16.76 18.63 15.23
N LEU A 15 -15.98 18.36 14.17
CA LEU A 15 -15.44 19.38 13.27
C LEU A 15 -16.45 19.86 12.21
N GLY A 16 -17.67 19.34 12.18
CA GLY A 16 -18.68 19.66 11.18
C GLY A 16 -18.37 19.10 9.78
N ILE A 17 -17.59 18.02 9.69
CA ILE A 17 -17.20 17.35 8.44
C ILE A 17 -18.08 16.12 8.24
N ASP A 18 -19.30 16.32 7.75
CA ASP A 18 -20.30 15.25 7.59
C ASP A 18 -19.88 14.16 6.60
N ASN A 19 -19.00 14.49 5.65
CA ASN A 19 -18.54 13.62 4.56
C ASN A 19 -17.11 13.09 4.75
N GLY A 20 -16.59 13.08 5.97
CA GLY A 20 -15.28 12.50 6.27
C GLY A 20 -15.21 11.01 5.90
N ILE A 21 -14.17 10.60 5.19
CA ILE A 21 -13.98 9.22 4.71
C ILE A 21 -13.05 8.46 5.65
N ILE A 22 -13.49 7.27 6.09
CA ILE A 22 -12.72 6.36 6.94
C ILE A 22 -12.28 5.14 6.11
N VAL A 23 -10.97 4.97 5.97
CA VAL A 23 -10.37 3.77 5.38
C VAL A 23 -10.02 2.78 6.49
N ALA A 24 -10.63 1.60 6.47
CA ALA A 24 -10.30 0.52 7.40
C ALA A 24 -9.25 -0.41 6.79
N ARG A 25 -8.04 -0.37 7.36
CA ARG A 25 -6.95 -1.29 7.01
C ARG A 25 -7.01 -2.58 7.82
N THR A 26 -6.82 -3.71 7.15
CA THR A 26 -6.52 -5.01 7.78
C THR A 26 -5.16 -5.54 7.32
N ASP A 27 -4.44 -6.10 8.28
CA ASP A 27 -3.15 -6.79 8.12
C ASP A 27 -3.31 -8.32 8.34
N SER A 28 -4.55 -8.81 8.45
CA SER A 28 -4.84 -10.20 8.80
C SER A 28 -4.25 -11.22 7.83
N LEU A 29 -4.04 -10.86 6.56
CA LEU A 29 -3.51 -11.78 5.56
C LEU A 29 -2.12 -12.32 5.97
N GLY A 30 -1.23 -11.41 6.37
CA GLY A 30 0.12 -11.73 6.84
C GLY A 30 0.23 -11.95 8.36
N ALA A 31 -0.77 -11.56 9.14
CA ALA A 31 -0.74 -11.71 10.59
C ALA A 31 -1.13 -13.12 11.04
N GLY A 32 -0.15 -13.89 11.51
CA GLY A 32 -0.36 -15.23 12.10
C GLY A 32 -0.59 -15.23 13.63
N LEU A 33 -0.59 -14.07 14.28
CA LEU A 33 -0.55 -13.94 15.73
C LEU A 33 -1.60 -12.97 16.27
N THR A 34 -2.01 -13.17 17.52
CA THR A 34 -2.79 -12.20 18.29
C THR A 34 -2.31 -12.11 19.74
N GLN A 35 -2.40 -10.92 20.31
CA GLN A 35 -2.10 -10.69 21.73
C GLN A 35 -3.29 -11.03 22.64
N LYS A 36 -4.52 -11.00 22.12
CA LYS A 36 -5.74 -11.09 22.93
C LYS A 36 -6.64 -12.20 22.43
N LEU A 37 -7.19 -12.95 23.38
CA LEU A 37 -8.36 -13.77 23.17
C LEU A 37 -9.58 -12.84 23.24
N ALA A 38 -10.43 -12.89 22.23
CA ALA A 38 -11.59 -12.00 22.18
C ALA A 38 -12.63 -12.41 23.21
N VAL A 39 -13.25 -11.43 23.88
CA VAL A 39 -14.42 -11.68 24.72
C VAL A 39 -15.58 -12.08 23.82
N SER A 40 -16.24 -13.17 24.17
CA SER A 40 -17.45 -13.67 23.52
C SER A 40 -18.55 -13.86 24.56
N HIS A 41 -19.76 -13.48 24.21
CA HIS A 41 -20.95 -13.59 25.05
C HIS A 41 -21.92 -14.65 24.54
N ALA A 42 -21.89 -14.96 23.23
CA ALA A 42 -22.72 -15.98 22.62
C ALA A 42 -22.00 -16.68 21.46
N PRO A 43 -22.28 -17.98 21.21
CA PRO A 43 -21.78 -18.68 20.04
C PRO A 43 -22.11 -17.93 18.75
N GLY A 44 -21.14 -17.79 17.85
CA GLY A 44 -21.28 -17.11 16.56
C GLY A 44 -21.14 -15.58 16.61
N ASP A 45 -20.98 -14.96 17.79
CA ASP A 45 -20.64 -13.54 17.86
C ASP A 45 -19.23 -13.24 17.31
N LEU A 46 -18.89 -11.96 17.15
CA LEU A 46 -17.59 -11.57 16.59
C LEU A 46 -16.41 -12.09 17.41
N GLY A 47 -16.55 -12.18 18.73
CA GLY A 47 -15.51 -12.71 19.60
C GLY A 47 -15.30 -14.21 19.40
N ASP A 48 -16.37 -14.98 19.33
CA ASP A 48 -16.33 -16.42 19.05
C ASP A 48 -15.76 -16.69 17.65
N ARG A 49 -16.22 -15.95 16.63
CA ARG A 49 -15.71 -16.06 15.25
C ARG A 49 -14.22 -15.74 15.18
N TYR A 50 -13.74 -14.74 15.92
CA TYR A 50 -12.32 -14.41 15.97
C TYR A 50 -11.50 -15.53 16.64
N ASN A 51 -11.97 -16.01 17.79
CA ASN A 51 -11.31 -17.10 18.53
C ASN A 51 -11.38 -18.43 17.76
N ALA A 52 -12.34 -18.59 16.85
CA ALA A 52 -12.47 -19.76 16.00
C ALA A 52 -11.27 -19.99 15.08
N PHE A 53 -10.45 -18.97 14.81
CA PHE A 53 -9.25 -19.09 13.98
C PHE A 53 -8.00 -19.54 14.75
N LEU A 54 -8.04 -19.61 16.08
CA LEU A 54 -6.89 -19.98 16.89
C LEU A 54 -6.39 -21.40 16.55
N ASP A 55 -5.08 -21.57 16.54
CA ASP A 55 -4.44 -22.88 16.51
C ASP A 55 -4.45 -23.44 17.93
N VAL A 56 -5.25 -24.48 18.14
CA VAL A 56 -5.59 -25.02 19.46
C VAL A 56 -5.39 -26.52 19.47
N GLU A 57 -5.09 -27.05 20.65
CA GLU A 57 -5.12 -28.48 20.94
C GLU A 57 -6.11 -28.78 22.06
N GLU A 58 -6.78 -29.92 21.98
CA GLU A 58 -7.67 -30.37 23.04
C GLU A 58 -6.84 -30.92 24.22
N VAL A 59 -7.22 -30.51 25.43
CA VAL A 59 -6.50 -30.84 26.67
C VAL A 59 -7.47 -31.27 27.76
N THR A 60 -6.97 -32.03 28.72
CA THR A 60 -7.69 -32.35 29.96
C THR A 60 -6.97 -31.72 31.15
N ALA A 61 -7.62 -31.71 32.32
CA ALA A 61 -7.00 -31.20 33.54
C ALA A 61 -5.68 -31.90 33.89
N SER A 62 -5.50 -33.17 33.53
CA SER A 62 -4.28 -33.94 33.80
C SER A 62 -3.13 -33.63 32.85
N THR A 63 -3.40 -33.01 31.69
CA THR A 63 -2.38 -32.68 30.67
C THR A 63 -1.96 -31.21 30.69
N LEU A 64 -2.57 -30.39 31.55
CA LEU A 64 -2.26 -28.98 31.68
C LEU A 64 -1.04 -28.77 32.59
N GLY A 65 -0.15 -27.87 32.15
CA GLY A 65 0.94 -27.37 32.97
C GLY A 65 0.51 -26.18 33.83
N ASP A 66 1.29 -25.91 34.86
CA ASP A 66 1.08 -24.73 35.71
C ASP A 66 1.19 -23.44 34.87
N GLY A 67 0.17 -22.59 34.97
CA GLY A 67 0.11 -21.31 34.24
C GLY A 67 -0.37 -21.41 32.79
N ASP A 68 -0.77 -22.60 32.32
CA ASP A 68 -1.42 -22.75 31.02
C ASP A 68 -2.72 -21.95 30.94
N VAL A 69 -2.96 -21.36 29.77
CA VAL A 69 -4.21 -20.63 29.47
C VAL A 69 -5.03 -21.47 28.50
N VAL A 70 -6.27 -21.76 28.89
CA VAL A 70 -7.23 -22.51 28.07
C VAL A 70 -8.46 -21.69 27.77
N ILE A 71 -9.12 -22.00 26.66
CA ILE A 71 -10.46 -21.52 26.31
C ILE A 71 -11.43 -22.70 26.30
N ARG A 72 -12.68 -22.45 26.68
CA ARG A 72 -13.76 -23.42 26.50
C ARG A 72 -14.50 -23.09 25.20
N ARG A 73 -14.55 -24.03 24.26
CA ARG A 73 -15.27 -23.86 22.99
C ARG A 73 -15.83 -25.21 22.53
N GLU A 74 -17.04 -25.20 22.00
CA GLU A 74 -17.74 -26.42 21.55
C GLU A 74 -17.77 -27.54 22.62
N GLY A 75 -17.92 -27.15 23.89
CA GLY A 75 -17.96 -28.08 25.02
C GLY A 75 -16.60 -28.63 25.47
N LYS A 76 -15.51 -28.31 24.78
CA LYS A 76 -14.15 -28.80 25.05
C LYS A 76 -13.27 -27.76 25.71
N LEU A 77 -12.26 -28.22 26.46
CA LEU A 77 -11.15 -27.38 26.91
C LEU A 77 -10.04 -27.42 25.87
N LEU A 78 -9.68 -26.26 25.35
CA LEU A 78 -8.73 -26.10 24.27
C LEU A 78 -7.59 -25.19 24.72
N ARG A 79 -6.34 -25.59 24.50
CA ARG A 79 -5.15 -24.77 24.76
C ARG A 79 -4.70 -24.12 23.45
N PRO A 80 -4.83 -22.80 23.28
CA PRO A 80 -4.28 -22.12 22.10
C PRO A 80 -2.74 -22.14 22.14
N LYS A 81 -2.11 -22.43 21.01
CA LYS A 81 -0.65 -22.38 20.89
C LYS A 81 -0.18 -20.96 21.20
N ARG A 82 0.76 -20.85 22.13
CA ARG A 82 1.26 -19.59 22.68
C ARG A 82 2.78 -19.54 22.60
N LEU A 83 3.31 -18.42 22.13
CA LEU A 83 4.75 -18.16 22.07
C LEU A 83 5.28 -17.66 23.42
N ALA A 84 6.60 -17.75 23.63
CA ALA A 84 7.26 -17.17 24.81
C ALA A 84 7.05 -15.65 24.94
N SER A 85 6.82 -14.95 23.82
CA SER A 85 6.43 -13.54 23.78
C SER A 85 5.00 -13.25 24.23
N ASN A 86 4.27 -14.28 24.69
CA ASN A 86 2.89 -14.18 25.14
C ASN A 86 1.89 -13.82 24.01
N LEU A 87 2.15 -14.28 22.80
CA LEU A 87 1.25 -14.15 21.65
C LEU A 87 0.64 -15.51 21.31
N TYR A 88 -0.63 -15.53 20.93
CA TYR A 88 -1.36 -16.71 20.49
C TYR A 88 -1.31 -16.85 18.97
N GLN A 89 -1.27 -18.08 18.48
CA GLN A 89 -1.20 -18.38 17.05
C GLN A 89 -2.59 -18.60 16.44
N PHE A 90 -2.79 -18.10 15.23
CA PHE A 90 -3.87 -18.54 14.34
C PHE A 90 -3.44 -19.76 13.54
N ARG A 91 -4.40 -20.57 13.10
CA ARG A 91 -4.13 -21.66 12.16
C ARG A 91 -3.59 -21.11 10.84
N ALA A 92 -2.62 -21.80 10.27
CA ALA A 92 -2.12 -21.51 8.92
C ALA A 92 -3.26 -21.56 7.88
N GLY A 93 -3.15 -20.76 6.83
CA GLY A 93 -4.15 -20.70 5.75
C GLY A 93 -5.43 -19.91 6.06
N THR A 94 -5.62 -19.40 7.29
CA THR A 94 -6.83 -18.64 7.67
C THR A 94 -6.78 -17.14 7.33
N GLY A 95 -5.72 -16.66 6.68
CA GLY A 95 -5.50 -15.24 6.43
C GLY A 95 -6.63 -14.57 5.65
N GLU A 96 -7.03 -15.16 4.52
CA GLU A 96 -8.07 -14.61 3.65
C GLU A 96 -9.45 -14.60 4.34
N GLU A 97 -9.81 -15.69 5.03
CA GLU A 97 -11.07 -15.76 5.80
C GLU A 97 -11.15 -14.68 6.89
N ARG A 98 -10.03 -14.44 7.59
CA ARG A 98 -9.94 -13.38 8.60
C ARG A 98 -10.03 -11.99 7.98
N VAL A 99 -9.39 -11.76 6.83
CA VAL A 99 -9.52 -10.50 6.07
C VAL A 99 -10.96 -10.23 5.68
N VAL A 100 -11.68 -11.24 5.16
CA VAL A 100 -13.09 -11.11 4.79
C VAL A 100 -13.94 -10.74 6.01
N LEU A 101 -13.73 -11.42 7.16
CA LEU A 101 -14.38 -11.06 8.42
C LEU A 101 -14.11 -9.61 8.83
N ASP A 102 -12.84 -9.19 8.83
CA ASP A 102 -12.43 -7.84 9.21
C ASP A 102 -13.09 -6.79 8.34
N CYS A 103 -13.09 -7.01 7.02
CA CYS A 103 -13.61 -6.07 6.03
C CYS A 103 -15.13 -5.90 6.15
N ILE A 104 -15.87 -7.01 6.19
CA ILE A 104 -17.34 -6.97 6.37
C ILE A 104 -17.67 -6.25 7.69
N THR A 105 -16.95 -6.61 8.76
CA THR A 105 -17.15 -6.00 10.09
C THR A 105 -16.88 -4.50 10.05
N ALA A 106 -15.81 -4.05 9.38
CA ALA A 106 -15.48 -2.64 9.28
C ALA A 106 -16.55 -1.83 8.53
N LEU A 107 -17.00 -2.31 7.37
CA LEU A 107 -18.04 -1.62 6.58
C LEU A 107 -19.39 -1.56 7.33
N GLN A 108 -19.76 -2.64 8.03
CA GLN A 108 -20.97 -2.67 8.85
C GLN A 108 -20.88 -1.79 10.12
N ASN A 109 -19.69 -1.29 10.46
CA ASN A 109 -19.43 -0.50 11.66
C ASN A 109 -18.76 0.86 11.34
N GLY A 110 -19.09 1.45 10.20
CA GLY A 110 -18.83 2.88 9.92
C GLY A 110 -17.58 3.20 9.09
N ALA A 111 -16.87 2.20 8.58
CA ALA A 111 -15.85 2.43 7.55
C ALA A 111 -16.49 2.67 6.17
N ASP A 112 -15.86 3.52 5.36
CA ASP A 112 -16.32 3.88 4.02
C ASP A 112 -15.56 3.11 2.93
N LEU A 113 -14.28 2.81 3.18
CA LEU A 113 -13.38 2.13 2.26
C LEU A 113 -12.55 1.06 3.00
N LEU A 114 -12.08 0.07 2.26
CA LEU A 114 -11.24 -1.01 2.76
C LEU A 114 -9.81 -0.88 2.25
N TRP A 115 -8.82 -1.22 3.08
CA TRP A 115 -7.45 -1.49 2.67
C TRP A 115 -7.08 -2.89 3.14
N ILE A 116 -6.74 -3.77 2.22
CA ILE A 116 -6.22 -5.11 2.52
C ILE A 116 -4.73 -5.09 2.20
N GLU A 117 -3.88 -5.23 3.22
CA GLU A 117 -2.43 -5.34 2.97
C GLU A 117 -2.13 -6.74 2.40
N THR A 118 -1.48 -6.78 1.23
CA THR A 118 -1.12 -8.03 0.55
C THR A 118 0.38 -8.23 0.48
N GLU A 119 0.80 -9.49 0.34
CA GLU A 119 2.22 -9.88 0.24
C GLU A 119 2.77 -9.77 -1.19
N LYS A 120 1.91 -9.65 -2.19
CA LYS A 120 2.25 -9.58 -3.62
C LYS A 120 1.20 -8.81 -4.44
N PRO A 121 1.56 -8.28 -5.63
CA PRO A 121 0.62 -7.65 -6.55
C PRO A 121 -0.08 -8.70 -7.42
N HIS A 122 -1.20 -9.25 -6.94
CA HIS A 122 -1.93 -10.33 -7.62
C HIS A 122 -3.45 -10.06 -7.68
N ILE A 123 -3.96 -9.74 -8.87
CA ILE A 123 -5.35 -9.29 -9.05
C ILE A 123 -6.37 -10.34 -8.61
N GLU A 124 -6.22 -11.60 -9.01
CA GLU A 124 -7.22 -12.63 -8.67
C GLU A 124 -7.26 -12.97 -7.18
N GLN A 125 -6.15 -12.76 -6.45
CA GLN A 125 -6.12 -13.00 -5.01
C GLN A 125 -6.93 -11.93 -4.28
N ILE A 126 -6.68 -10.66 -4.61
CA ILE A 126 -7.47 -9.56 -4.04
C ILE A 126 -8.93 -9.66 -4.48
N ALA A 127 -9.18 -10.02 -5.74
CA ALA A 127 -10.53 -10.14 -6.26
C ALA A 127 -11.33 -11.26 -5.59
N GLY A 128 -10.72 -12.42 -5.33
CA GLY A 128 -11.37 -13.51 -4.60
C GLY A 128 -11.84 -13.08 -3.19
N MET A 129 -11.01 -12.36 -2.45
CA MET A 129 -11.42 -11.79 -1.15
C MET A 129 -12.55 -10.76 -1.30
N VAL A 130 -12.48 -9.90 -2.33
CA VAL A 130 -13.51 -8.88 -2.58
C VAL A 130 -14.85 -9.50 -2.99
N ASP A 131 -14.84 -10.58 -3.77
CA ASP A 131 -16.03 -11.31 -4.16
C ASP A 131 -16.77 -11.84 -2.91
N GLU A 132 -16.04 -12.42 -1.93
CA GLU A 132 -16.62 -12.84 -0.66
C GLU A 132 -17.15 -11.67 0.19
N ILE A 133 -16.42 -10.54 0.25
CA ILE A 133 -16.88 -9.34 0.97
C ILE A 133 -18.17 -8.81 0.34
N ARG A 134 -18.26 -8.79 -1.01
CA ARG A 134 -19.40 -8.27 -1.75
C ARG A 134 -20.67 -9.11 -1.64
N LYS A 135 -20.55 -10.39 -1.24
CA LYS A 135 -21.74 -11.19 -0.86
C LYS A 135 -22.48 -10.56 0.32
N ALA A 136 -21.77 -9.91 1.25
CA ALA A 136 -22.36 -9.22 2.39
C ALA A 136 -22.54 -7.71 2.16
N VAL A 137 -21.60 -7.06 1.47
CA VAL A 137 -21.62 -5.61 1.20
C VAL A 137 -21.35 -5.35 -0.30
N PRO A 138 -22.39 -5.40 -1.17
CA PRO A 138 -22.22 -5.44 -2.63
C PRO A 138 -21.43 -4.29 -3.24
N ASN A 139 -21.46 -3.12 -2.62
CA ASN A 139 -20.79 -1.91 -3.09
C ASN A 139 -19.42 -1.68 -2.43
N ALA A 140 -18.84 -2.67 -1.75
CA ALA A 140 -17.52 -2.55 -1.15
C ALA A 140 -16.46 -2.06 -2.16
N LYS A 141 -15.64 -1.11 -1.71
CA LYS A 141 -14.58 -0.44 -2.49
C LYS A 141 -13.25 -0.50 -1.76
N LEU A 142 -12.17 -0.65 -2.53
CA LEU A 142 -10.83 -0.82 -1.98
C LEU A 142 -9.92 0.39 -2.27
N VAL A 143 -9.09 0.71 -1.29
CA VAL A 143 -7.83 1.41 -1.46
C VAL A 143 -6.74 0.34 -1.56
N TYR A 144 -5.94 0.37 -2.63
CA TYR A 144 -4.90 -0.62 -2.88
C TYR A 144 -3.51 0.01 -2.88
N ASN A 145 -2.62 -0.55 -2.06
CA ASN A 145 -1.22 -0.21 -2.02
C ASN A 145 -0.46 -0.95 -3.13
N ASN A 146 -0.07 -0.23 -4.17
CA ASN A 146 0.88 -0.70 -5.18
C ASN A 146 2.28 -0.61 -4.57
N SER A 147 2.58 -1.51 -3.64
CA SER A 147 3.72 -1.39 -2.74
C SER A 147 5.05 -1.33 -3.48
N PRO A 148 5.95 -0.37 -3.17
CA PRO A 148 7.30 -0.35 -3.72
C PRO A 148 8.19 -1.43 -3.10
N SER A 149 7.74 -2.11 -2.03
CA SER A 149 8.43 -3.28 -1.46
C SER A 149 8.21 -4.55 -2.29
N PHE A 150 7.29 -4.55 -3.26
CA PHE A 150 7.15 -5.65 -4.20
C PHE A 150 8.25 -5.59 -5.26
N ASN A 151 8.86 -6.74 -5.56
CA ASN A 151 9.60 -6.88 -6.81
C ASN A 151 8.59 -7.08 -7.96
N TRP A 152 8.19 -5.99 -8.59
CA TRP A 152 7.15 -5.98 -9.64
C TRP A 152 7.52 -6.87 -10.83
N THR A 153 8.70 -6.70 -11.40
CA THR A 153 9.16 -7.50 -12.55
C THR A 153 9.16 -8.98 -12.25
N LEU A 154 9.72 -9.42 -11.10
CA LEU A 154 9.75 -10.84 -10.75
C LEU A 154 8.33 -11.40 -10.58
N ASN A 155 7.47 -10.69 -9.84
CA ASN A 155 6.10 -11.13 -9.60
C ASN A 155 5.31 -11.29 -10.91
N PHE A 156 5.42 -10.31 -11.81
CA PHE A 156 4.66 -10.34 -13.07
C PHE A 156 5.27 -11.29 -14.10
N ARG A 157 6.59 -11.48 -14.13
CA ARG A 157 7.23 -12.50 -14.96
C ARG A 157 6.87 -13.91 -14.51
N GLN A 158 6.79 -14.17 -13.19
CA GLN A 158 6.30 -15.45 -12.66
C GLN A 158 4.81 -15.67 -13.00
N GLN A 159 3.96 -14.65 -12.84
CA GLN A 159 2.56 -14.73 -13.25
C GLN A 159 2.40 -14.97 -14.75
N ALA A 160 3.20 -14.32 -15.59
CA ALA A 160 3.21 -14.53 -17.03
C ALA A 160 3.69 -15.94 -17.40
N TYR A 161 4.75 -16.44 -16.75
CA TYR A 161 5.23 -17.81 -16.90
C TYR A 161 4.12 -18.82 -16.63
N ASP A 162 3.46 -18.69 -15.46
CA ASP A 162 2.42 -19.62 -15.02
C ASP A 162 1.20 -19.56 -15.95
N LEU A 163 0.85 -18.37 -16.45
CA LEU A 163 -0.21 -18.17 -17.44
C LEU A 163 0.10 -18.87 -18.78
N LEU A 164 1.30 -18.67 -19.32
CA LEU A 164 1.72 -19.30 -20.58
C LEU A 164 1.76 -20.83 -20.45
N ALA A 165 2.34 -21.34 -19.35
CA ALA A 165 2.36 -22.76 -19.05
C ALA A 165 0.94 -23.35 -18.97
N ALA A 166 0.00 -22.67 -18.31
CA ALA A 166 -1.39 -23.09 -18.23
C ALA A 166 -2.13 -23.05 -19.58
N GLN A 167 -1.67 -22.23 -20.53
CA GLN A 167 -2.19 -22.17 -21.90
C GLN A 167 -1.54 -23.20 -22.84
N GLY A 168 -0.56 -23.97 -22.36
CA GLY A 168 0.16 -24.97 -23.15
C GLY A 168 1.26 -24.40 -24.05
N GLU A 169 1.68 -23.15 -23.81
CA GLU A 169 2.82 -22.54 -24.48
C GLU A 169 4.14 -23.18 -23.99
N ASP A 170 5.15 -23.25 -24.87
CA ASP A 170 6.47 -23.77 -24.51
C ASP A 170 7.24 -22.74 -23.68
N VAL A 171 7.35 -23.01 -22.38
CA VAL A 171 8.08 -22.19 -21.42
C VAL A 171 9.46 -22.77 -21.05
N SER A 172 9.91 -23.84 -21.73
CA SER A 172 11.17 -24.54 -21.41
C SER A 172 12.43 -23.68 -21.56
N ALA A 173 12.35 -22.61 -22.37
CA ALA A 173 13.43 -21.64 -22.53
C ALA A 173 13.61 -20.69 -21.33
N TYR A 174 12.67 -20.69 -20.38
CA TYR A 174 12.69 -19.81 -19.21
C TYR A 174 12.97 -20.60 -17.93
N ASP A 175 14.00 -20.20 -17.17
CA ASP A 175 14.16 -20.65 -15.80
C ASP A 175 13.26 -19.82 -14.87
N ARG A 176 12.21 -20.46 -14.35
CA ARG A 176 11.24 -19.81 -13.46
C ARG A 176 11.88 -19.20 -12.20
N ALA A 177 13.02 -19.73 -11.74
CA ALA A 177 13.73 -19.23 -10.58
C ALA A 177 14.60 -18.00 -10.88
N ASP A 178 14.97 -17.77 -12.14
CA ASP A 178 15.86 -16.68 -12.59
C ASP A 178 15.19 -15.69 -13.55
N LEU A 179 13.87 -15.51 -13.43
CA LEU A 179 13.11 -14.64 -14.34
C LEU A 179 13.46 -13.15 -14.25
N MET A 180 14.25 -12.71 -13.27
CA MET A 180 14.77 -11.33 -13.20
C MET A 180 16.00 -11.08 -14.09
N ASN A 181 16.52 -12.12 -14.73
CA ASN A 181 17.72 -12.01 -15.55
C ASN A 181 17.51 -11.05 -16.73
N VAL A 182 18.52 -10.22 -16.99
CA VAL A 182 18.58 -9.27 -18.13
C VAL A 182 18.44 -9.98 -19.49
N ALA A 183 18.85 -11.25 -19.56
CA ALA A 183 18.70 -12.07 -20.76
C ALA A 183 17.23 -12.22 -21.22
N TYR A 184 16.27 -11.97 -20.32
CA TYR A 184 14.84 -12.07 -20.62
C TYR A 184 14.17 -10.76 -21.03
N ASP A 185 14.84 -9.60 -20.97
CA ASP A 185 14.21 -8.27 -21.13
C ASP A 185 13.45 -8.09 -22.45
N ASP A 186 13.95 -8.65 -23.55
CA ASP A 186 13.32 -8.52 -24.87
C ASP A 186 12.39 -9.68 -25.25
N THR A 187 12.17 -10.63 -24.33
CA THR A 187 11.38 -11.84 -24.63
C THR A 187 9.88 -11.59 -24.63
N ALA A 188 9.12 -12.50 -25.24
CA ALA A 188 7.66 -12.45 -25.23
C ALA A 188 7.09 -12.48 -23.80
N LEU A 189 7.72 -13.25 -22.90
CA LEU A 189 7.35 -13.33 -21.49
C LEU A 189 7.53 -11.98 -20.79
N ALA A 190 8.65 -11.29 -21.02
CA ALA A 190 8.89 -9.97 -20.42
C ALA A 190 7.91 -8.92 -20.96
N ARG A 191 7.65 -8.88 -22.27
CA ARG A 191 6.65 -7.97 -22.86
C ARG A 191 5.25 -8.21 -22.31
N LEU A 192 4.87 -9.47 -22.11
CA LEU A 192 3.59 -9.82 -21.48
C LEU A 192 3.55 -9.35 -20.02
N ALA A 193 4.62 -9.59 -19.25
CA ALA A 193 4.72 -9.13 -17.87
C ALA A 193 4.63 -7.60 -17.75
N ASP A 194 5.35 -6.86 -18.60
CA ASP A 194 5.33 -5.39 -18.62
C ASP A 194 3.96 -4.84 -19.02
N GLU A 195 3.28 -5.47 -19.98
CA GLU A 195 1.91 -5.11 -20.33
C GLU A 195 0.96 -5.33 -19.14
N LYS A 196 1.14 -6.42 -18.38
CA LYS A 196 0.34 -6.68 -17.16
C LYS A 196 0.65 -5.68 -16.04
N ILE A 197 1.91 -5.24 -15.88
CA ILE A 197 2.27 -4.16 -14.96
C ILE A 197 1.58 -2.85 -15.39
N ARG A 198 1.66 -2.51 -16.69
CA ARG A 198 1.07 -1.30 -17.27
C ARG A 198 -0.44 -1.24 -17.08
N THR A 199 -1.14 -2.37 -17.19
CA THR A 199 -2.60 -2.44 -17.04
C THR A 199 -3.07 -2.76 -15.62
N PHE A 200 -2.15 -3.06 -14.68
CA PHE A 200 -2.48 -3.55 -13.34
C PHE A 200 -3.54 -2.71 -12.62
N GLN A 201 -3.41 -1.39 -12.64
CA GLN A 201 -4.36 -0.50 -11.96
C GLN A 201 -5.76 -0.55 -12.61
N ARG A 202 -5.82 -0.47 -13.94
CA ARG A 202 -7.07 -0.53 -14.68
C ARG A 202 -7.76 -1.88 -14.47
N ASP A 203 -7.00 -2.96 -14.60
CA ASP A 203 -7.54 -4.32 -14.52
C ASP A 203 -7.95 -4.65 -13.07
N GLY A 204 -7.18 -4.20 -12.08
CA GLY A 204 -7.52 -4.32 -10.66
C GLY A 204 -8.77 -3.53 -10.27
N ALA A 205 -8.93 -2.31 -10.78
CA ALA A 205 -10.14 -1.52 -10.58
C ALA A 205 -11.38 -2.22 -11.17
N ALA A 206 -11.26 -2.78 -12.39
CA ALA A 206 -12.33 -3.48 -13.06
C ALA A 206 -12.71 -4.82 -12.38
N ARG A 207 -11.73 -5.64 -12.01
CA ARG A 207 -11.94 -7.00 -11.50
C ARG A 207 -12.18 -7.06 -9.99
N ALA A 208 -11.47 -6.24 -9.21
CA ALA A 208 -11.45 -6.30 -7.75
C ALA A 208 -12.08 -5.07 -7.08
N GLY A 209 -12.70 -4.15 -7.84
CA GLY A 209 -13.37 -2.99 -7.24
C GLY A 209 -12.43 -2.02 -6.52
N ILE A 210 -11.17 -1.97 -6.96
CA ILE A 210 -10.19 -1.02 -6.44
C ILE A 210 -10.60 0.39 -6.88
N PHE A 211 -10.99 1.20 -5.92
CA PHE A 211 -11.42 2.57 -6.12
C PHE A 211 -10.26 3.55 -6.13
N HIS A 212 -9.22 3.30 -5.33
CA HIS A 212 -8.05 4.17 -5.24
C HIS A 212 -6.76 3.37 -5.27
N HIS A 213 -5.83 3.74 -6.14
CA HIS A 213 -4.48 3.21 -6.21
C HIS A 213 -3.50 4.23 -5.64
N LEU A 214 -2.62 3.78 -4.75
CA LEU A 214 -1.51 4.59 -4.24
C LEU A 214 -0.21 3.81 -4.29
N ILE A 215 0.92 4.52 -4.26
CA ILE A 215 2.23 3.96 -3.89
C ILE A 215 2.57 4.65 -2.57
N THR A 216 2.94 3.90 -1.54
CA THR A 216 3.11 4.45 -0.18
C THR A 216 4.28 5.40 -0.04
N LEU A 217 5.45 5.04 -0.57
CA LEU A 217 6.69 5.82 -0.46
C LEU A 217 7.43 6.00 -1.79
N PRO A 218 6.77 6.41 -2.90
CA PRO A 218 7.42 6.60 -4.19
C PRO A 218 8.46 7.74 -4.12
N THR A 219 8.13 8.81 -3.39
CA THR A 219 8.98 10.00 -3.28
C THR A 219 10.23 9.78 -2.44
N TYR A 220 10.23 8.81 -1.52
CA TYR A 220 11.44 8.38 -0.84
C TYR A 220 12.45 7.82 -1.85
N HIS A 221 12.00 6.90 -2.72
CA HIS A 221 12.85 6.28 -3.72
C HIS A 221 13.29 7.28 -4.80
N THR A 222 12.38 8.13 -5.30
CA THR A 222 12.76 9.09 -6.36
C THR A 222 13.70 10.16 -5.85
N ALA A 223 13.53 10.66 -4.61
CA ALA A 223 14.46 11.63 -4.03
C ALA A 223 15.86 11.02 -3.80
N ALA A 224 15.92 9.80 -3.29
CA ALA A 224 17.20 9.10 -3.09
C ALA A 224 17.91 8.84 -4.43
N LEU A 225 17.21 8.28 -5.42
CA LEU A 225 17.77 7.97 -6.74
C LEU A 225 18.25 9.23 -7.46
N SER A 226 17.41 10.28 -7.52
CA SER A 226 17.78 11.51 -8.21
C SER A 226 18.99 12.21 -7.57
N THR A 227 19.12 12.11 -6.23
CA THR A 227 20.25 12.67 -5.50
C THR A 227 21.53 11.88 -5.77
N ASP A 228 21.44 10.55 -5.75
CA ASP A 228 22.56 9.65 -6.04
C ASP A 228 23.08 9.83 -7.48
N ASP A 229 22.18 9.85 -8.48
CA ASP A 229 22.53 10.07 -9.88
C ASP A 229 23.23 11.43 -10.09
N LEU A 230 22.70 12.49 -9.48
CA LEU A 230 23.30 13.83 -9.59
C LEU A 230 24.66 13.88 -8.88
N ALA A 231 24.77 13.35 -7.66
CA ALA A 231 26.01 13.37 -6.89
C ALA A 231 27.13 12.59 -7.61
N LYS A 232 26.82 11.43 -8.19
CA LYS A 232 27.76 10.62 -8.97
C LYS A 232 28.35 11.39 -10.15
N GLY A 233 27.50 12.07 -10.94
CA GLY A 233 27.98 12.85 -12.08
C GLY A 233 28.69 14.14 -11.66
N TYR A 234 28.12 14.87 -10.70
CA TYR A 234 28.61 16.20 -10.30
C TYR A 234 29.95 16.16 -9.58
N PHE A 235 30.16 15.18 -8.68
CA PHE A 235 31.43 14.98 -7.99
C PHE A 235 32.36 13.99 -8.72
N GLY A 236 31.89 13.38 -9.81
CA GLY A 236 32.70 12.62 -10.76
C GLY A 236 33.27 13.51 -11.88
N ASP A 237 33.54 12.92 -13.03
CA ASP A 237 34.22 13.59 -14.14
C ASP A 237 33.33 14.61 -14.90
N GLU A 238 32.01 14.59 -14.71
CA GLU A 238 31.09 15.46 -15.46
C GLU A 238 30.95 16.87 -14.85
N GLY A 239 31.15 17.02 -13.54
CA GLY A 239 31.03 18.32 -12.87
C GLY A 239 29.66 18.98 -13.11
N MET A 240 29.66 20.29 -13.38
CA MET A 240 28.44 21.05 -13.71
C MET A 240 27.63 20.48 -14.87
N LEU A 241 28.25 19.71 -15.79
CA LEU A 241 27.54 19.13 -16.92
C LEU A 241 26.49 18.10 -16.48
N ALA A 242 26.70 17.40 -15.36
CA ALA A 242 25.72 16.48 -14.78
C ALA A 242 24.43 17.21 -14.41
N TYR A 243 24.53 18.35 -13.71
CA TYR A 243 23.38 19.19 -13.37
C TYR A 243 22.70 19.77 -14.62
N VAL A 244 23.48 20.33 -15.54
CA VAL A 244 22.93 20.97 -16.76
C VAL A 244 22.20 19.95 -17.63
N ARG A 245 22.75 18.73 -17.80
CA ARG A 245 22.16 17.68 -18.63
C ARG A 245 20.99 16.98 -17.95
N GLY A 246 21.18 16.53 -16.70
CA GLY A 246 20.24 15.71 -15.96
C GLY A 246 19.06 16.47 -15.37
N VAL A 247 19.23 17.77 -15.09
CA VAL A 247 18.21 18.61 -14.43
C VAL A 247 17.81 19.77 -15.32
N GLN A 248 18.69 20.77 -15.49
CA GLN A 248 18.29 22.08 -16.03
C GLN A 248 17.75 22.00 -17.47
N ARG A 249 18.43 21.30 -18.38
CA ARG A 249 17.96 21.13 -19.78
C ARG A 249 16.64 20.38 -19.84
N ARG A 250 16.40 19.44 -18.93
CA ARG A 250 15.16 18.67 -18.87
C ARG A 250 14.02 19.55 -18.38
N GLU A 251 14.20 20.25 -17.26
CA GLU A 251 13.18 21.19 -16.75
C GLU A 251 12.77 22.23 -17.80
N ILE A 252 13.76 22.82 -18.52
CA ILE A 252 13.48 23.80 -19.58
C ILE A 252 12.68 23.18 -20.74
N ARG A 253 13.07 21.99 -21.22
CA ARG A 253 12.43 21.34 -22.38
C ARG A 253 11.06 20.76 -22.06
N GLU A 254 10.89 20.26 -20.84
CA GLU A 254 9.64 19.67 -20.35
C GLU A 254 8.70 20.73 -19.74
N GLY A 255 9.12 21.99 -19.64
CA GLY A 255 8.30 23.10 -19.15
C GLY A 255 8.05 23.06 -17.64
N ILE A 256 8.99 22.50 -16.86
CA ILE A 256 8.86 22.36 -15.41
C ILE A 256 9.15 23.71 -14.74
N ALA A 257 8.17 24.23 -14.01
CA ALA A 257 8.22 25.57 -13.42
C ALA A 257 9.33 25.77 -12.36
N THR A 258 9.86 24.69 -11.78
CA THR A 258 10.93 24.71 -10.78
C THR A 258 12.25 25.30 -11.29
N VAL A 259 12.46 25.37 -12.60
CA VAL A 259 13.61 26.09 -13.17
C VAL A 259 13.62 27.57 -12.72
N LYS A 260 12.42 28.17 -12.56
CA LYS A 260 12.20 29.49 -11.96
C LYS A 260 11.88 29.36 -10.47
N HIS A 261 12.78 28.74 -9.72
CA HIS A 261 12.56 28.38 -8.30
C HIS A 261 12.22 29.57 -7.38
N GLN A 262 12.66 30.79 -7.69
CA GLN A 262 12.30 31.99 -6.90
C GLN A 262 10.80 32.29 -7.01
N ASN A 263 10.23 32.24 -8.22
CA ASN A 263 8.78 32.36 -8.43
C ASN A 263 8.03 31.21 -7.75
N MET A 264 8.52 29.98 -7.88
CA MET A 264 7.89 28.83 -7.22
C MET A 264 7.93 28.92 -5.68
N ALA A 265 8.90 29.65 -5.12
CA ALA A 265 8.97 29.96 -3.70
C ALA A 265 8.11 31.18 -3.29
N GLY A 266 7.39 31.79 -4.23
CA GLY A 266 6.46 32.90 -3.99
C GLY A 266 7.11 34.29 -3.95
N SER A 267 8.26 34.50 -4.59
CA SER A 267 8.90 35.82 -4.59
C SER A 267 8.02 36.90 -5.24
N ASP A 268 7.26 36.53 -6.26
CA ASP A 268 6.29 37.39 -6.95
C ASP A 268 5.08 37.76 -6.06
N ILE A 269 4.54 36.79 -5.31
CA ILE A 269 3.48 37.03 -4.31
C ILE A 269 3.99 38.02 -3.25
N GLY A 270 5.22 37.81 -2.78
CA GLY A 270 5.86 38.72 -1.82
C GLY A 270 6.01 40.14 -2.38
N ASP A 271 6.43 40.28 -3.63
CA ASP A 271 6.59 41.59 -4.27
C ASP A 271 5.25 42.29 -4.52
N ASN A 272 4.21 41.55 -4.95
CA ASN A 272 2.85 42.06 -5.09
C ASN A 272 2.27 42.54 -3.75
N HIS A 273 2.50 41.79 -2.68
CA HIS A 273 2.09 42.18 -1.34
C HIS A 273 2.77 43.49 -0.92
N LYS A 274 4.09 43.61 -1.08
CA LYS A 274 4.82 44.84 -0.74
C LYS A 274 4.33 46.03 -1.56
N GLU A 275 4.11 45.84 -2.85
CA GLU A 275 3.59 46.89 -3.75
C GLU A 275 2.19 47.35 -3.34
N TYR A 276 1.32 46.44 -2.93
CA TYR A 276 -0.02 46.80 -2.44
C TYR A 276 0.02 47.74 -1.22
N PHE A 277 0.97 47.56 -0.30
CA PHE A 277 1.08 48.37 0.92
C PHE A 277 1.97 49.62 0.78
N ALA A 278 3.05 49.52 0.01
CA ALA A 278 4.10 50.54 -0.04
C ALA A 278 4.17 51.28 -1.39
N GLY A 279 3.40 50.86 -2.41
CA GLY A 279 3.43 51.45 -3.75
C GLY A 279 4.86 51.52 -4.29
N ASP A 280 5.26 52.71 -4.76
CA ASP A 280 6.58 52.98 -5.32
C ASP A 280 7.75 52.77 -4.33
N ALA A 281 7.47 52.78 -3.01
CA ALA A 281 8.48 52.53 -1.98
C ALA A 281 8.72 51.03 -1.71
N ALA A 282 8.02 50.14 -2.41
CA ALA A 282 8.15 48.70 -2.23
C ALA A 282 9.55 48.18 -2.64
N LEU A 283 10.26 47.56 -1.69
CA LEU A 283 11.54 46.89 -1.95
C LEU A 283 11.30 45.49 -2.53
N LYS A 284 11.32 45.39 -3.86
CA LYS A 284 11.05 44.15 -4.62
C LYS A 284 12.29 43.26 -4.70
N ALA A 285 12.08 41.95 -4.71
CA ALA A 285 13.12 40.95 -5.02
C ALA A 285 13.36 40.83 -6.54
N GLY A 286 12.36 41.19 -7.35
CA GLY A 286 12.48 41.34 -8.80
C GLY A 286 13.37 42.50 -9.26
N GLY A 287 13.80 42.49 -10.52
CA GLY A 287 14.60 43.55 -11.13
C GLY A 287 15.39 43.10 -12.36
N ASN A 288 16.13 44.02 -12.99
CA ASN A 288 16.89 43.75 -14.23
C ASN A 288 17.93 42.64 -14.07
N ASN A 289 18.51 42.49 -12.86
CA ASN A 289 19.52 41.48 -12.56
C ASN A 289 18.92 40.18 -11.98
N ASN A 290 17.61 39.99 -12.07
CA ASN A 290 16.98 38.76 -11.60
C ASN A 290 17.46 37.57 -12.45
N THR A 291 17.97 36.53 -11.79
CA THR A 291 18.47 35.31 -12.45
C THR A 291 17.41 34.60 -13.28
N MET A 292 16.13 34.81 -12.98
CA MET A 292 15.02 34.26 -13.76
C MET A 292 14.92 34.81 -15.19
N ASN A 293 15.52 35.97 -15.46
CA ASN A 293 15.56 36.58 -16.81
C ASN A 293 16.36 35.71 -17.80
N GLN A 294 17.11 34.71 -17.33
CA GLN A 294 17.83 33.75 -18.17
C GLN A 294 16.93 32.64 -18.75
N PHE A 295 15.70 32.52 -18.27
CA PHE A 295 14.79 31.41 -18.62
C PHE A 295 13.59 31.85 -19.48
N GLY A 296 13.66 33.03 -20.11
CA GLY A 296 12.61 33.57 -20.98
C GLY A 296 11.47 34.22 -20.21
#